data_AF-X1L6G8-F1
#
_entry.id   AF-X1L6G8-F1
#
_cell.length_a   1.000
_cell.length_b   1.000
_cell.length_c   1.000
_cell.angle_alpha   90.00
_cell.angle_beta   90.00
_cell.angle_gamma   90.00
#
_symmetry.space_group_name_H-M   'P 1'
#
loop_
_entity.id
_entity.type
_entity.pdbx_description
1 polymer ?
#
loop_
_entity_poly.entity_id
_entity_poly.type
_entity_poly.pdbx_seq_one_letter_code
_entity_poly.pdbx_strand_id
1 'polypeptide(L)'
;ENAVNAAKEAVSIYRSKSGDEKPIFIAGDIGPLGKLLEPVGSLKYEDAVNAFSKQAEILIGKKVDLIIIETISNSYIANGVVVRNCGEQPLLPYEACNLGSINLAHMVKEEEGIKKVDYDKLKRIVHTAVRFLDDVIDMSRYPLGKIMKMAHGTRKIGLGVMGYADLLIILGIPYNSEEALELAQRVMSFIQDESKNASRELAKERGVFPNFKGSIYDSPDGYEIRNATTTTIAPTGTLSIIADCSSGVEPLFAISFVKNVMDNDRLLEVNKYFKKIATDEGFYSKEVMEKIAESGNLKDIDKVPSGYKRIFVTAHEISPKWHVRTQAAFQKFVDNAVSKTVNFPSSATVQDVENAYMLAYRLDCKGITIFRDKSRGTQVLQVEGKKKAKEKKVKVGTDRKETKKRVKSYPEEKSKEEGKVKEAKLKPRSRPEVTRGMTKKYKIGGCGKLYVTVNSDENGICEVFINTGEEGCTALTEAVGRLISIAIRSGIDIESVKKQVKGIRCITCIADAETHVLSCPDAMGKAIDFYLNGSNKFDLDITSGPRSIMICPEDGCGGIMEPEGGCYVCRNCGYSKCS
;
A
#
# COMPACT_ATOMS: atom_id res chain seq x y z
N GLU A 1 -29.59 -3.44 23.25
CA GLU A 1 -29.53 -4.17 24.54
C GLU A 1 -28.34 -5.13 24.67
N ASN A 2 -28.08 -6.02 23.71
CA ASN A 2 -26.97 -6.99 23.83
C ASN A 2 -25.57 -6.35 24.00
N ALA A 3 -25.29 -5.27 23.25
CA ALA A 3 -24.06 -4.49 23.43
C ALA A 3 -23.98 -3.81 24.81
N VAL A 4 -25.14 -3.40 25.35
CA VAL A 4 -25.25 -2.74 26.66
C VAL A 4 -24.97 -3.73 27.80
N ASN A 5 -25.39 -4.99 27.68
CA ASN A 5 -25.12 -6.01 28.69
C ASN A 5 -23.66 -6.52 28.62
N ALA A 6 -23.10 -6.67 27.42
CA ALA A 6 -21.69 -7.02 27.24
C ALA A 6 -20.74 -5.96 27.83
N ALA A 7 -21.06 -4.67 27.64
CA ALA A 7 -20.30 -3.57 28.24
C ALA A 7 -20.41 -3.55 29.79
N LYS A 8 -21.59 -3.85 30.35
CA LYS A 8 -21.79 -3.95 31.81
C LYS A 8 -20.92 -5.04 32.44
N GLU A 9 -20.86 -6.20 31.80
CA GLU A 9 -20.08 -7.35 32.28
C GLU A 9 -18.58 -7.06 32.21
N ALA A 10 -18.11 -6.47 31.10
CA ALA A 10 -16.71 -6.09 30.92
C ALA A 10 -16.24 -5.10 32.00
N VAL A 11 -16.98 -4.01 32.23
CA VAL A 11 -16.61 -2.99 33.24
C VAL A 11 -16.55 -3.59 34.65
N SER A 12 -17.48 -4.49 34.98
CA SER A 12 -17.52 -5.17 36.29
C SER A 12 -16.32 -6.12 36.49
N ILE A 13 -15.97 -6.89 35.47
CA ILE A 13 -14.82 -7.81 35.50
C ILE A 13 -13.50 -7.05 35.63
N TYR A 14 -13.36 -5.91 34.96
CA TYR A 14 -12.09 -5.16 34.99
C TYR A 14 -11.86 -4.41 36.30
N ARG A 15 -12.92 -3.85 36.91
CA ARG A 15 -12.82 -3.19 38.23
C ARG A 15 -12.57 -4.19 39.36
N SER A 16 -13.14 -5.39 39.29
CA SER A 16 -12.91 -6.42 40.33
C SER A 16 -11.50 -7.04 40.30
N LYS A 17 -10.82 -7.03 39.14
CA LYS A 17 -9.48 -7.66 38.99
C LYS A 17 -8.30 -6.76 39.31
N SER A 18 -8.46 -5.43 39.34
CA SER A 18 -7.30 -4.54 39.21
C SER A 18 -6.79 -3.90 40.51
N GLY A 19 -7.54 -3.97 41.62
CA GLY A 19 -7.15 -3.34 42.89
C GLY A 19 -7.07 -1.81 42.81
N ASP A 20 -7.42 -1.12 43.90
CA ASP A 20 -7.62 0.35 43.91
C ASP A 20 -6.33 1.21 43.79
N GLU A 21 -5.16 0.63 43.42
CA GLU A 21 -3.87 1.32 43.50
C GLU A 21 -3.39 1.98 42.19
N LYS A 22 -4.07 1.80 41.05
CA LYS A 22 -3.70 2.49 39.79
C LYS A 22 -4.91 3.17 39.13
N PRO A 23 -4.79 4.43 38.66
CA PRO A 23 -5.85 5.05 37.86
C PRO A 23 -5.94 4.31 36.52
N ILE A 24 -7.04 3.59 36.34
CA ILE A 24 -7.34 2.88 35.10
C ILE A 24 -8.29 3.74 34.29
N PHE A 25 -7.82 4.20 33.13
CA PHE A 25 -8.64 4.91 32.16
C PHE A 25 -9.41 3.91 31.30
N ILE A 26 -10.74 3.96 31.37
CA ILE A 26 -11.65 3.12 30.62
C ILE A 26 -12.06 3.86 29.35
N ALA A 27 -11.70 3.36 28.18
CA ALA A 27 -12.17 3.90 26.90
C ALA A 27 -13.47 3.19 26.47
N GLY A 28 -14.52 3.95 26.20
CA GLY A 28 -15.76 3.48 25.60
C GLY A 28 -15.75 3.73 24.09
N ASP A 29 -16.07 2.70 23.31
CA ASP A 29 -16.12 2.80 21.85
C ASP A 29 -17.56 2.99 21.33
N ILE A 30 -17.71 3.85 20.32
CA ILE A 30 -18.90 4.06 19.52
C ILE A 30 -18.50 3.86 18.05
N GLY A 31 -18.56 2.61 17.60
CA GLY A 31 -18.05 2.18 16.29
C GLY A 31 -18.68 0.87 15.80
N PRO A 32 -18.50 0.50 14.52
CA PRO A 32 -18.99 -0.79 14.03
C PRO A 32 -18.24 -1.92 14.77
N LEU A 33 -19.01 -2.81 15.41
CA LEU A 33 -18.61 -3.89 16.34
C LEU A 33 -17.67 -4.99 15.78
N GLY A 34 -16.75 -4.66 14.88
CA GLY A 34 -15.91 -5.62 14.16
C GLY A 34 -16.71 -6.60 13.28
N LYS A 35 -18.01 -6.35 13.10
CA LYS A 35 -18.93 -7.08 12.22
C LYS A 35 -19.67 -6.09 11.36
N LEU A 36 -19.72 -6.36 10.05
CA LEU A 36 -20.62 -5.67 9.13
C LEU A 36 -22.06 -5.91 9.60
N LEU A 37 -22.76 -4.84 9.96
CA LEU A 37 -24.21 -4.84 10.14
C LEU A 37 -24.82 -4.38 8.81
N GLU A 38 -25.85 -5.09 8.34
CA GLU A 38 -26.65 -4.65 7.19
C GLU A 38 -27.22 -3.25 7.49
N PRO A 39 -27.05 -2.27 6.58
CA PRO A 39 -27.53 -0.92 6.81
C PRO A 39 -29.06 -0.91 6.90
N VAL A 40 -29.60 -0.36 8.00
CA VAL A 40 -31.04 -0.21 8.22
C VAL A 40 -31.53 1.07 7.51
N GLY A 41 -31.37 1.11 6.19
CA GLY A 41 -31.79 2.22 5.34
C GLY A 41 -31.09 3.57 5.65
N SER A 42 -31.62 4.63 5.05
CA SER A 42 -31.15 6.00 5.26
C SER A 42 -31.66 6.53 6.62
N LEU A 43 -30.74 6.76 7.57
CA LEU A 43 -31.05 7.47 8.81
C LEU A 43 -31.12 8.98 8.53
N LYS A 44 -32.16 9.67 9.00
CA LYS A 44 -32.16 11.14 8.99
C LYS A 44 -31.06 11.64 9.94
N TYR A 45 -30.50 12.81 9.65
CA TYR A 45 -29.43 13.40 10.45
C TYR A 45 -29.81 13.51 11.94
N GLU A 46 -31.04 13.93 12.22
CA GLU A 46 -31.59 14.06 13.58
C GLU A 46 -31.66 12.72 14.31
N ASP A 47 -32.06 11.66 13.61
CA ASP A 47 -32.11 10.30 14.17
C ASP A 47 -30.70 9.75 14.43
N ALA A 48 -29.72 10.11 13.60
CA ALA A 48 -28.32 9.73 13.80
C ALA A 48 -27.74 10.44 15.02
N VAL A 49 -27.94 11.75 15.12
CA VAL A 49 -27.51 12.55 16.27
C VAL A 49 -28.13 12.00 17.56
N ASN A 50 -29.41 11.67 17.56
CA ASN A 50 -30.08 11.06 18.71
C ASN A 50 -29.48 9.69 19.07
N ALA A 51 -29.20 8.84 18.07
CA ALA A 51 -28.63 7.52 18.28
C ALA A 51 -27.19 7.58 18.84
N PHE A 52 -26.34 8.48 18.33
CA PHE A 52 -24.99 8.70 18.84
C PHE A 52 -25.00 9.35 20.23
N SER A 53 -25.88 10.33 20.46
CA SER A 53 -26.03 10.99 21.76
C SER A 53 -26.44 10.01 22.84
N LYS A 54 -27.41 9.13 22.55
CA LYS A 54 -27.83 8.08 23.49
C LYS A 54 -26.71 7.09 23.83
N GLN A 55 -25.86 6.75 22.86
CA GLN A 55 -24.69 5.89 23.10
C GLN A 55 -23.64 6.60 23.96
N ALA A 56 -23.36 7.87 23.68
CA ALA A 56 -22.45 8.69 24.48
C ALA A 56 -22.97 8.88 25.91
N GLU A 57 -24.26 9.18 26.11
CA GLU A 57 -24.89 9.29 27.43
C GLU A 57 -24.76 8.00 28.25
N ILE A 58 -24.90 6.84 27.61
CA ILE A 58 -24.69 5.54 28.26
C ILE A 58 -23.23 5.40 28.70
N LEU A 59 -22.27 5.70 27.84
CA LEU A 59 -20.84 5.61 28.17
C LEU A 59 -20.46 6.59 29.30
N ILE A 60 -20.94 7.84 29.23
CA ILE A 60 -20.76 8.85 30.28
C ILE A 60 -21.37 8.37 31.60
N GLY A 61 -22.59 7.82 31.57
CA GLY A 61 -23.25 7.25 32.75
C GLY A 61 -22.51 6.06 33.36
N LYS A 62 -21.58 5.43 32.61
CA LYS A 62 -20.70 4.36 33.10
C LYS A 62 -19.33 4.85 33.59
N LYS A 63 -19.10 6.16 33.58
CA LYS A 63 -17.83 6.77 33.97
C LYS A 63 -16.66 6.20 33.17
N VAL A 64 -16.82 6.13 31.84
CA VAL A 64 -15.66 5.95 30.95
C VAL A 64 -14.84 7.24 30.97
N ASP A 65 -13.53 7.10 30.88
CA ASP A 65 -12.59 8.23 30.90
C ASP A 65 -12.29 8.79 29.51
N LEU A 66 -12.59 8.01 28.45
CA LEU A 66 -12.40 8.37 27.05
C LEU A 66 -13.54 7.80 26.21
N ILE A 67 -14.05 8.56 25.23
CA ILE A 67 -14.96 8.04 24.20
C ILE A 67 -14.23 8.04 22.86
N ILE A 68 -14.21 6.88 22.20
CA ILE A 68 -13.65 6.67 20.86
C ILE A 68 -14.82 6.55 19.88
N ILE A 69 -14.77 7.28 18.76
CA ILE A 69 -15.79 7.23 17.71
C ILE A 69 -15.15 6.74 16.42
N GLU A 70 -15.49 5.53 16.00
CA GLU A 70 -15.01 4.96 14.73
C GLU A 70 -15.97 5.30 13.59
N THR A 71 -15.44 5.90 12.51
CA THR A 71 -16.23 6.16 11.29
C THR A 71 -15.84 5.18 10.18
N ILE A 72 -16.76 4.88 9.26
CA ILE A 72 -16.62 3.89 8.16
C ILE A 72 -15.57 4.31 7.10
N SER A 73 -14.83 5.39 7.31
CA SER A 73 -13.69 5.79 6.49
C SER A 73 -12.38 5.37 7.15
N ASN A 74 -11.27 5.25 6.40
CA ASN A 74 -9.91 5.05 6.97
C ASN A 74 -9.40 6.29 7.74
N SER A 75 -10.30 6.96 8.46
CA SER A 75 -10.00 8.06 9.34
C SER A 75 -10.84 7.96 10.61
N TYR A 76 -10.25 8.33 11.73
CA TYR A 76 -10.96 8.45 13.00
C TYR A 76 -10.81 9.87 13.53
N ILE A 77 -11.76 10.29 14.36
CA ILE A 77 -11.74 11.61 14.99
C ILE A 77 -11.24 11.45 16.42
N ALA A 78 -10.09 12.03 16.74
CA ALA A 78 -9.58 12.13 18.10
C ALA A 78 -9.63 13.59 18.56
N ASN A 79 -10.48 13.91 19.55
CA ASN A 79 -10.65 15.26 20.07
C ASN A 79 -10.91 16.34 19.00
N GLY A 80 -11.73 16.03 17.99
CA GLY A 80 -12.07 16.95 16.90
C GLY A 80 -11.04 17.00 15.75
N VAL A 81 -9.99 16.19 15.81
CA VAL A 81 -8.96 16.04 14.78
C VAL A 81 -9.22 14.79 13.96
N VAL A 82 -9.33 14.94 12.64
CA VAL A 82 -9.38 13.83 11.68
C VAL A 82 -7.98 13.29 11.47
N VAL A 83 -7.74 12.05 11.92
CA VAL A 83 -6.52 11.30 11.67
C VAL A 83 -6.78 10.34 10.51
N ARG A 84 -6.04 10.45 9.41
CA ARG A 84 -6.14 9.52 8.26
C ARG A 84 -5.14 8.37 8.37
N ASN A 85 -5.32 7.35 7.52
CA ASN A 85 -4.61 6.07 7.44
C ASN A 85 -3.08 6.07 7.59
N CYS A 86 -2.40 7.19 7.38
CA CYS A 86 -0.94 7.29 7.44
C CYS A 86 -0.41 7.82 8.79
N GLY A 87 -1.26 8.42 9.64
CA GLY A 87 -0.92 8.82 11.01
C GLY A 87 0.09 9.98 11.15
N GLU A 88 0.49 10.63 10.06
CA GLU A 88 1.45 11.72 9.98
C GLU A 88 0.85 13.12 10.17
N GLN A 89 -0.39 13.35 9.73
CA GLN A 89 -0.94 14.71 9.76
C GLN A 89 -2.33 14.72 10.41
N PRO A 90 -2.42 15.12 11.69
CA PRO A 90 -3.70 15.48 12.30
C PRO A 90 -4.30 16.69 11.57
N LEU A 91 -5.49 16.53 10.98
CA LEU A 91 -6.17 17.59 10.24
C LEU A 91 -7.50 17.98 10.89
N LEU A 92 -7.82 19.27 10.85
CA LEU A 92 -9.17 19.75 11.12
C LEU A 92 -10.08 19.44 9.92
N PRO A 93 -11.42 19.48 10.09
CA PRO A 93 -12.36 19.30 8.99
C PRO A 93 -12.03 20.21 7.79
N TYR A 94 -12.06 19.62 6.60
CA TYR A 94 -11.77 20.27 5.33
C TYR A 94 -10.34 20.80 5.15
N GLU A 95 -9.39 20.46 6.02
CA GLU A 95 -7.98 20.74 5.72
C GLU A 95 -7.39 19.74 4.71
N ALA A 96 -6.32 20.17 4.03
CA ALA A 96 -5.59 19.39 3.05
C ALA A 96 -4.15 19.14 3.52
N CYS A 97 -3.60 17.98 3.18
CA CYS A 97 -2.17 17.70 3.35
C CYS A 97 -1.41 18.25 2.13
N ASN A 98 -0.43 19.11 2.37
CA ASN A 98 0.54 19.53 1.37
C ASN A 98 1.93 19.11 1.82
N LEU A 99 2.48 18.09 1.18
CA LEU A 99 3.58 17.29 1.70
C LEU A 99 4.82 17.37 0.81
N GLY A 100 5.99 17.41 1.44
CA GLY A 100 7.29 17.29 0.78
C GLY A 100 8.25 16.46 1.61
N SER A 101 9.32 15.94 1.01
CA SER A 101 10.32 15.15 1.73
C SER A 101 11.74 15.40 1.23
N ILE A 102 12.65 15.70 2.15
CA ILE A 102 14.07 15.88 1.87
C ILE A 102 14.76 14.53 1.89
N ASN A 103 15.49 14.18 0.83
CA ASN A 103 16.35 13.01 0.82
C ASN A 103 17.64 13.29 1.62
N LEU A 104 17.72 12.76 2.84
CA LEU A 104 18.83 12.96 3.75
C LEU A 104 20.15 12.37 3.25
N ALA A 105 20.10 11.31 2.43
CA ALA A 105 21.28 10.69 1.86
C ALA A 105 22.06 11.64 0.92
N HIS A 106 21.38 12.66 0.37
CA HIS A 106 22.01 13.71 -0.44
C HIS A 106 22.48 14.92 0.38
N MET A 107 22.28 14.93 1.69
CA MET A 107 22.66 16.01 2.61
C MET A 107 23.93 15.66 3.38
N VAL A 108 24.89 15.05 2.68
CA VAL A 108 26.19 14.63 3.23
C VAL A 108 27.31 15.32 2.46
N LYS A 109 28.34 15.73 3.20
CA LYS A 109 29.62 16.18 2.67
C LYS A 109 30.76 15.37 3.29
N GLU A 110 31.89 15.38 2.61
CA GLU A 110 33.12 14.73 3.07
C GLU A 110 34.18 15.81 3.29
N GLU A 111 34.73 15.85 4.51
CA GLU A 111 35.81 16.76 4.89
C GLU A 111 36.89 15.92 5.59
N GLU A 112 38.14 16.00 5.11
CA GLU A 112 39.27 15.24 5.66
C GLU A 112 39.03 13.72 5.71
N GLY A 113 38.29 13.18 4.73
CA GLY A 113 37.92 11.76 4.68
C GLY A 113 36.79 11.36 5.64
N ILE A 114 36.25 12.30 6.42
CA ILE A 114 35.14 12.06 7.36
C ILE A 114 33.84 12.56 6.72
N LYS A 115 32.88 11.64 6.60
CA LYS A 115 31.53 11.96 6.11
C LYS A 115 30.69 12.52 7.25
N LYS A 116 30.01 13.63 6.99
CA LYS A 116 29.11 14.30 7.95
C LYS A 116 27.95 14.99 7.25
N VAL A 117 26.91 15.32 8.01
CA VAL A 117 25.75 16.04 7.49
C VAL A 117 26.17 17.43 7.00
N ASP A 118 25.76 17.79 5.79
CA ASP A 118 25.93 19.11 5.20
C ASP A 118 24.76 20.01 5.60
N TYR A 119 24.88 20.65 6.77
CA TYR A 119 23.86 21.53 7.32
C TYR A 119 23.64 22.81 6.48
N ASP A 120 24.68 23.30 5.79
CA ASP A 120 24.55 24.47 4.91
C ASP A 120 23.70 24.15 3.70
N LYS A 121 23.92 22.98 3.08
CA LYS A 121 23.07 22.49 2.00
C LYS A 121 21.66 22.18 2.49
N LEU A 122 21.53 21.51 3.64
CA LEU A 122 20.23 21.18 4.23
C LEU A 122 19.41 22.45 4.47
N LYS A 123 20.00 23.51 5.03
CA LYS A 123 19.35 24.80 5.23
C LYS A 123 18.78 25.37 3.93
N ARG A 124 19.59 25.46 2.87
CA ARG A 124 19.14 25.98 1.56
C ARG A 124 17.98 25.17 0.99
N ILE A 125 18.01 23.85 1.16
CA ILE A 125 16.95 22.96 0.69
C ILE A 125 15.68 23.13 1.52
N VAL A 126 15.77 23.23 2.86
CA VAL A 126 14.61 23.47 3.73
C VAL A 126 13.91 24.77 3.35
N HIS A 127 14.65 25.87 3.15
CA HIS A 127 14.08 27.17 2.77
C HIS A 127 13.38 27.10 1.41
N THR A 128 14.04 26.50 0.42
CA THR A 128 13.45 26.29 -0.91
C THR A 128 12.19 25.42 -0.83
N ALA A 129 12.21 24.34 -0.06
CA ALA A 129 11.09 23.42 0.07
C ALA A 129 9.89 24.07 0.77
N VAL A 130 10.10 24.87 1.82
CA VAL A 130 9.02 25.62 2.48
C VAL A 130 8.36 26.60 1.53
N ARG A 131 9.15 27.38 0.76
CA ARG A 131 8.62 28.30 -0.26
C ARG A 131 7.84 27.55 -1.33
N PHE A 132 8.40 26.46 -1.86
CA PHE A 132 7.75 25.62 -2.85
C PHE A 132 6.41 25.06 -2.35
N LEU A 133 6.37 24.53 -1.13
CA LEU A 133 5.13 24.04 -0.53
C LEU A 133 4.14 25.18 -0.30
N ASP A 134 4.56 26.37 0.15
CA ASP A 134 3.67 27.52 0.26
C ASP A 134 3.05 27.92 -1.08
N ASP A 135 3.83 27.90 -2.17
CA ASP A 135 3.36 28.17 -3.54
C ASP A 135 2.37 27.09 -4.02
N VAL A 136 2.56 25.81 -3.64
CA VAL A 136 1.64 24.72 -3.99
C VAL A 136 0.25 24.94 -3.43
N ILE A 137 0.10 25.59 -2.27
CA ILE A 137 -1.24 25.92 -1.73
C ILE A 137 -2.00 26.83 -2.71
N ASP A 138 -1.30 27.80 -3.30
CA ASP A 138 -1.91 28.77 -4.20
C ASP A 138 -2.15 28.20 -5.61
N MET A 139 -1.31 27.27 -6.04
CA MET A 139 -1.43 26.59 -7.34
C MET A 139 -2.41 25.40 -7.34
N SER A 140 -2.76 24.88 -6.17
CA SER A 140 -3.60 23.68 -6.04
C SER A 140 -5.05 23.95 -6.45
N ARG A 141 -5.64 23.00 -7.19
CA ARG A 141 -7.08 22.98 -7.47
C ARG A 141 -7.79 22.12 -6.44
N TYR A 142 -8.56 22.73 -5.56
CA TYR A 142 -9.29 22.03 -4.53
C TYR A 142 -10.66 21.56 -5.04
N PRO A 143 -11.08 20.31 -4.74
CA PRO A 143 -12.35 19.77 -5.24
C PRO A 143 -13.58 20.42 -4.59
N LEU A 144 -13.43 21.00 -3.39
CA LEU A 144 -14.50 21.69 -2.68
C LEU A 144 -14.04 23.08 -2.23
N GLY A 145 -14.90 24.09 -2.40
CA GLY A 145 -14.59 25.46 -1.96
C GLY A 145 -14.35 25.58 -0.45
N LYS A 146 -14.94 24.69 0.36
CA LYS A 146 -14.65 24.61 1.81
C LYS A 146 -13.21 24.18 2.08
N ILE A 147 -12.67 23.26 1.29
CA ILE A 147 -11.28 22.81 1.42
C ILE A 147 -10.33 23.94 0.98
N MET A 148 -10.65 24.61 -0.13
CA MET A 148 -9.90 25.78 -0.59
C MET A 148 -9.82 26.86 0.50
N LYS A 149 -10.96 27.24 1.08
CA LYS A 149 -11.02 28.24 2.16
C LYS A 149 -10.16 27.85 3.36
N MET A 150 -10.22 26.59 3.79
CA MET A 150 -9.43 26.12 4.93
C MET A 150 -7.94 26.06 4.60
N ALA A 151 -7.56 25.54 3.43
CA ALA A 151 -6.17 25.42 3.01
C ALA A 151 -5.49 26.79 2.87
N HIS A 152 -6.14 27.77 2.22
CA HIS A 152 -5.60 29.14 2.19
C HIS A 152 -5.64 29.83 3.56
N GLY A 153 -6.60 29.47 4.42
CA GLY A 153 -6.75 30.07 5.75
C GLY A 153 -5.65 29.65 6.73
N THR A 154 -5.34 28.35 6.80
CA THR A 154 -4.33 27.84 7.74
C THR A 154 -2.94 27.72 7.11
N ARG A 155 -2.87 27.60 5.78
CA ARG A 155 -1.63 27.43 5.00
C ARG A 155 -0.70 26.36 5.56
N LYS A 156 -1.26 25.26 6.07
CA LYS A 156 -0.48 24.15 6.64
C LYS A 156 0.33 23.46 5.54
N ILE A 157 1.60 23.25 5.81
CA ILE A 157 2.49 22.43 4.99
C ILE A 157 3.15 21.35 5.86
N GLY A 158 3.65 20.31 5.21
CA GLY A 158 4.27 19.17 5.86
C GLY A 158 5.57 18.79 5.18
N LEU A 159 6.67 19.43 5.59
CA LEU A 159 8.01 19.07 5.17
C LEU A 159 8.57 17.95 6.06
N GLY A 160 8.84 16.81 5.45
CA GLY A 160 9.43 15.63 6.10
C GLY A 160 10.77 15.25 5.52
N VAL A 161 11.19 14.02 5.82
CA VAL A 161 12.44 13.44 5.36
C VAL A 161 12.22 12.05 4.79
N MET A 162 13.12 11.65 3.89
CA MET A 162 13.32 10.28 3.42
C MET A 162 14.81 9.97 3.36
N GLY A 163 15.18 8.71 3.12
CA GLY A 163 16.59 8.33 3.02
C GLY A 163 17.31 8.29 4.37
N TYR A 164 16.60 8.15 5.49
CA TYR A 164 17.23 8.16 6.81
C TYR A 164 18.14 6.94 7.06
N ALA A 165 17.72 5.72 6.67
CA ALA A 165 18.58 4.54 6.78
C ALA A 165 19.82 4.68 5.89
N ASP A 166 19.66 5.25 4.70
CA ASP A 166 20.77 5.51 3.79
C ASP A 166 21.77 6.52 4.36
N LEU A 167 21.29 7.61 5.00
CA LEU A 167 22.14 8.55 5.71
C LEU A 167 22.98 7.84 6.77
N LEU A 168 22.36 7.00 7.59
CA LEU A 168 23.06 6.25 8.64
C LEU A 168 24.11 5.31 8.05
N ILE A 169 23.81 4.64 6.95
CA ILE A 169 24.76 3.78 6.22
C ILE A 169 25.97 4.59 5.73
N ILE A 170 25.72 5.76 5.13
CA ILE A 170 26.78 6.64 4.63
C ILE A 170 27.71 7.10 5.76
N LEU A 171 27.16 7.36 6.95
CA LEU A 171 27.90 7.77 8.15
C LEU A 171 28.47 6.60 8.95
N GLY A 172 28.14 5.35 8.59
CA GLY A 172 28.61 4.15 9.30
C GLY A 172 27.91 3.88 10.64
N ILE A 173 26.73 4.46 10.87
CA ILE A 173 25.98 4.40 12.12
C ILE A 173 24.93 3.28 12.06
N PRO A 174 24.87 2.35 13.03
CA PRO A 174 23.80 1.35 13.12
C PRO A 174 22.43 1.98 13.40
N TYR A 175 21.40 1.55 12.70
CA TYR A 175 20.03 2.08 12.88
C TYR A 175 19.51 1.95 14.32
N ASN A 176 19.78 0.81 14.95
CA ASN A 176 19.36 0.47 16.31
C ASN A 176 20.41 0.89 17.36
N SER A 177 20.84 2.15 17.32
CA SER A 177 21.83 2.72 18.24
C SER A 177 21.37 4.06 18.83
N GLU A 178 21.95 4.45 19.97
CA GLU A 178 21.71 5.79 20.56
C GLU A 178 22.22 6.90 19.65
N GLU A 179 23.36 6.69 19.00
CA GLU A 179 23.96 7.63 18.05
C GLU A 179 23.00 7.94 16.89
N ALA A 180 22.29 6.94 16.37
CA ALA A 180 21.23 7.16 15.38
C ALA A 180 20.10 8.03 15.96
N LEU A 181 19.62 7.76 17.18
CA LEU A 181 18.57 8.57 17.80
C LEU A 181 19.00 10.02 18.05
N GLU A 182 20.25 10.24 18.42
CA GLU A 182 20.82 11.58 18.59
C GLU A 182 20.92 12.32 17.24
N LEU A 183 21.35 11.62 16.19
CA LEU A 183 21.40 12.19 14.85
C LEU A 183 20.01 12.54 14.32
N ALA A 184 19.01 11.66 14.51
CA ALA A 184 17.62 11.92 14.17
C ALA A 184 17.11 13.20 14.82
N GLN A 185 17.34 13.36 16.13
CA GLN A 185 16.96 14.56 16.87
C GLN A 185 17.67 15.81 16.32
N ARG A 186 18.99 15.73 16.10
CA ARG A 186 19.79 16.86 15.62
C ARG A 186 19.38 17.31 14.22
N VAL A 187 19.18 16.36 13.29
CA VAL A 187 18.76 16.66 11.91
C VAL A 187 17.33 17.22 11.90
N MET A 188 16.40 16.60 12.61
CA MET A 188 15.00 17.04 12.59
C MET A 188 14.81 18.37 13.32
N SER A 189 15.51 18.60 14.45
CA SER A 189 15.52 19.92 15.13
C SER A 189 15.99 21.02 14.18
N PHE A 190 17.09 20.77 13.45
CA PHE A 190 17.59 21.73 12.48
C PHE A 190 16.59 22.01 11.35
N ILE A 191 15.93 20.98 10.82
CA ILE A 191 14.90 21.13 9.79
C ILE A 191 13.71 21.93 10.33
N GLN A 192 13.27 21.65 11.55
CA GLN A 192 12.18 22.36 12.23
C GLN A 192 12.51 23.85 12.41
N ASP A 193 13.69 24.17 12.93
CA ASP A 193 14.09 25.56 13.19
C ASP A 193 14.21 26.33 11.86
N GLU A 194 14.87 25.73 10.86
CA GLU A 194 15.02 26.37 9.56
C GLU A 194 13.70 26.44 8.77
N SER A 195 12.76 25.50 8.95
CA SER A 195 11.44 25.56 8.31
C SER A 195 10.59 26.68 8.90
N LYS A 196 10.66 26.89 10.22
CA LYS A 196 10.03 28.04 10.89
C LYS A 196 10.67 29.34 10.43
N ASN A 197 12.00 29.42 10.36
CA ASN A 197 12.69 30.61 9.87
C ASN A 197 12.30 30.94 8.42
N ALA A 198 12.27 29.95 7.53
CA ALA A 198 11.81 30.15 6.16
C ALA A 198 10.37 30.68 6.11
N SER A 199 9.47 30.12 6.93
CA SER A 199 8.08 30.57 7.01
C SER A 199 7.93 31.97 7.62
N ARG A 200 8.82 32.38 8.53
CA ARG A 200 8.88 33.76 9.06
C ARG A 200 9.33 34.76 8.00
N GLU A 201 10.33 34.41 7.19
CA GLU A 201 10.73 35.26 6.06
C GLU A 201 9.62 35.40 5.03
N LEU A 202 8.89 34.31 4.73
CA LEU A 202 7.70 34.38 3.87
C LEU A 202 6.58 35.21 4.48
N ALA A 203 6.46 35.26 5.82
CA ALA A 203 5.47 36.11 6.48
C ALA A 203 5.77 37.60 6.26
N LYS A 204 7.04 37.99 6.28
CA LYS A 204 7.47 39.37 5.95
C LYS A 204 7.17 39.73 4.50
N GLU A 205 7.34 38.77 3.58
CA GLU A 205 7.12 38.98 2.14
C GLU A 205 5.63 38.97 1.76
N ARG A 206 4.84 38.06 2.34
CA ARG A 206 3.49 37.71 1.87
C ARG A 206 2.38 37.87 2.92
N GLY A 207 2.74 38.28 4.13
CA GLY A 207 1.87 38.31 5.31
C GLY A 207 1.75 36.96 6.01
N VAL A 208 1.32 36.98 7.28
CA VAL A 208 1.01 35.77 8.07
C VAL A 208 -0.12 34.94 7.45
N PHE A 209 -0.30 33.69 7.88
CA PHE A 209 -1.47 32.92 7.45
C PHE A 209 -2.79 33.60 7.89
N PRO A 210 -3.85 33.59 7.06
CA PRO A 210 -5.08 34.34 7.37
C PRO A 210 -5.76 33.99 8.69
N ASN A 211 -5.67 32.74 9.14
CA ASN A 211 -6.23 32.28 10.42
C ASN A 211 -5.26 32.45 11.60
N PHE A 212 -4.32 33.40 11.54
CA PHE A 212 -3.32 33.65 12.58
C PHE A 212 -3.95 33.98 13.93
N LYS A 213 -5.00 34.82 13.93
CA LYS A 213 -5.68 35.26 15.14
C LYS A 213 -6.30 34.07 15.88
N GLY A 214 -6.01 33.94 17.18
CA GLY A 214 -6.42 32.81 18.02
C GLY A 214 -5.59 31.53 17.85
N SER A 215 -4.50 31.58 17.07
CA SER A 215 -3.53 30.47 16.99
C SER A 215 -2.53 30.50 18.13
N ILE A 216 -1.71 29.45 18.27
CA ILE A 216 -0.61 29.41 19.25
C ILE A 216 0.43 30.53 19.06
N TYR A 217 0.50 31.10 17.85
CA TYR A 217 1.42 32.19 17.51
C TYR A 217 0.81 33.57 17.81
N ASP A 218 -0.49 33.66 18.03
CA ASP A 218 -1.19 34.88 18.48
C ASP A 218 -1.15 34.95 20.01
N SER A 219 0.06 35.05 20.55
CA SER A 219 0.34 35.16 21.98
C SER A 219 1.43 36.20 22.22
N PRO A 220 1.57 36.76 23.44
CA PRO A 220 2.60 37.76 23.74
C PRO A 220 4.04 37.30 23.42
N ASP A 221 4.31 36.00 23.57
CA ASP A 221 5.60 35.37 23.25
C ASP A 221 5.64 34.74 21.84
N GLY A 222 4.58 34.98 21.05
CA GLY A 222 4.42 34.47 19.70
C GLY A 222 5.26 35.21 18.67
N TYR A 223 5.16 34.77 17.41
CA TYR A 223 5.87 35.39 16.30
C TYR A 223 5.10 35.22 14.99
N GLU A 224 5.30 36.17 14.08
CA GLU A 224 4.66 36.16 12.77
C GLU A 224 5.20 35.02 11.89
N ILE A 225 4.30 34.22 11.32
CA ILE A 225 4.64 33.06 10.49
C ILE A 225 3.64 32.90 9.34
N ARG A 226 4.11 32.43 8.18
CA ARG A 226 3.30 32.25 6.96
C ARG A 226 2.44 30.98 6.98
N ASN A 227 2.87 29.95 7.70
CA ASN A 227 2.27 28.62 7.69
C ASN A 227 1.95 28.18 9.12
N ALA A 228 0.72 27.73 9.40
CA ALA A 228 0.34 27.29 10.74
C ALA A 228 1.17 26.07 11.23
N THR A 229 1.52 25.17 10.30
CA THR A 229 2.48 24.08 10.51
C THR A 229 3.41 23.99 9.30
N THR A 230 4.62 23.52 9.55
CA THR A 230 5.71 23.44 8.57
C THR A 230 6.26 22.04 8.38
N THR A 231 6.20 21.17 9.39
CA THR A 231 6.85 19.86 9.36
C THR A 231 5.89 18.71 9.65
N THR A 232 6.14 17.59 8.97
CA THR A 232 5.51 16.29 9.21
C THR A 232 6.32 15.21 8.51
N ILE A 233 6.32 13.98 9.01
CA ILE A 233 6.98 12.86 8.31
C ILE A 233 5.92 11.93 7.76
N ALA A 234 5.66 12.04 6.46
CA ALA A 234 4.72 11.19 5.72
C ALA A 234 5.38 9.89 5.23
N PRO A 235 4.59 8.85 4.88
CA PRO A 235 5.11 7.72 4.13
C PRO A 235 5.61 8.18 2.76
N THR A 236 6.81 7.75 2.37
CA THR A 236 7.38 8.11 1.07
C THR A 236 7.44 6.92 0.11
N GLY A 237 6.49 5.98 0.18
CA GLY A 237 6.57 4.69 -0.52
C GLY A 237 6.91 4.80 -2.02
N THR A 238 6.16 5.59 -2.78
CA THR A 238 6.46 5.78 -4.22
C THR A 238 7.61 6.75 -4.45
N LEU A 239 7.69 7.83 -3.67
CA LEU A 239 8.71 8.88 -3.84
C LEU A 239 10.12 8.35 -3.60
N SER A 240 10.30 7.46 -2.61
CA SER A 240 11.59 6.87 -2.30
C SER A 240 12.05 5.87 -3.35
N ILE A 241 11.13 5.22 -4.07
CA ILE A 241 11.47 4.38 -5.23
C ILE A 241 11.99 5.27 -6.37
N ILE A 242 11.31 6.39 -6.66
CA ILE A 242 11.74 7.33 -7.70
C ILE A 242 13.11 7.94 -7.34
N ALA A 243 13.30 8.30 -6.07
CA ALA A 243 14.55 8.86 -5.56
C ALA A 243 15.63 7.81 -5.26
N ASP A 244 15.34 6.53 -5.48
CA ASP A 244 16.22 5.39 -5.20
C ASP A 244 16.84 5.48 -3.79
N CYS A 245 16.00 5.62 -2.76
CA CYS A 245 16.42 5.74 -1.36
C CYS A 245 15.49 4.98 -0.40
N SER A 246 15.90 4.85 0.86
CA SER A 246 15.05 4.29 1.93
C SER A 246 13.81 5.16 2.16
N SER A 247 12.67 4.54 2.44
CA SER A 247 11.41 5.26 2.66
C SER A 247 11.39 5.98 4.02
N GLY A 248 11.02 7.26 4.02
CA GLY A 248 10.80 8.05 5.23
C GLY A 248 11.94 7.93 6.24
N VAL A 249 11.55 7.63 7.47
CA VAL A 249 12.44 7.26 8.58
C VAL A 249 12.47 5.75 8.83
N GLU A 250 12.14 4.94 7.82
CA GLU A 250 12.16 3.48 7.94
C GLU A 250 13.56 2.90 7.83
N PRO A 251 13.86 1.79 8.52
CA PRO A 251 15.05 1.00 8.24
C PRO A 251 14.95 0.33 6.87
N LEU A 252 16.04 -0.24 6.37
CA LEU A 252 16.01 -1.05 5.16
C LEU A 252 15.04 -2.22 5.34
N PHE A 253 14.13 -2.41 4.39
CA PHE A 253 13.27 -3.60 4.40
C PHE A 253 14.06 -4.85 4.00
N ALA A 254 14.86 -4.74 2.94
CA ALA A 254 15.76 -5.77 2.45
C ALA A 254 17.04 -5.14 1.88
N ILE A 255 18.15 -5.86 1.96
CA ILE A 255 19.47 -5.44 1.42
C ILE A 255 19.61 -5.90 -0.03
N SER A 256 19.10 -7.09 -0.32
CA SER A 256 19.05 -7.71 -1.64
C SER A 256 17.67 -8.35 -1.77
N PHE A 257 17.01 -8.19 -2.92
CA PHE A 257 15.76 -8.86 -3.22
C PHE A 257 15.70 -9.28 -4.68
N VAL A 258 14.96 -10.35 -4.96
CA VAL A 258 14.77 -10.87 -6.31
C VAL A 258 13.46 -10.36 -6.86
N LYS A 259 13.53 -9.67 -7.99
CA LYS A 259 12.37 -9.30 -8.78
C LYS A 259 12.22 -10.32 -9.92
N ASN A 260 11.09 -11.01 -9.95
CA ASN A 260 10.74 -11.86 -11.08
C ASN A 260 10.36 -10.97 -12.26
N VAL A 261 11.16 -10.98 -13.31
CA VAL A 261 10.86 -10.28 -14.56
C VAL A 261 10.22 -11.26 -15.54
N MET A 262 9.66 -10.74 -16.63
CA MET A 262 9.15 -11.59 -17.73
C MET A 262 10.28 -12.53 -18.21
N ASP A 263 9.94 -13.76 -18.58
CA ASP A 263 10.86 -14.84 -19.03
C ASP A 263 11.56 -15.69 -17.94
N ASN A 264 11.03 -15.75 -16.71
CA ASN A 264 11.64 -16.48 -15.57
C ASN A 264 13.04 -15.98 -15.16
N ASP A 265 13.48 -14.84 -15.71
CA ASP A 265 14.73 -14.22 -15.30
C ASP A 265 14.57 -13.58 -13.92
N ARG A 266 15.45 -14.02 -13.00
CA ARG A 266 15.56 -13.48 -11.64
C ARG A 266 16.48 -12.27 -11.70
N LEU A 267 15.91 -11.07 -11.65
CA LEU A 267 16.68 -9.84 -11.52
C LEU A 267 16.99 -9.59 -10.04
N LEU A 268 18.27 -9.61 -9.71
CA LEU A 268 18.75 -9.37 -8.37
C LEU A 268 18.96 -7.87 -8.16
N GLU A 269 18.17 -7.28 -7.27
CA GLU A 269 18.24 -5.86 -6.94
C GLU A 269 18.89 -5.72 -5.55
N VAL A 270 19.98 -4.96 -5.49
CA VAL A 270 20.82 -4.82 -4.29
C VAL A 270 20.89 -3.36 -3.92
N ASN A 271 20.78 -3.05 -2.62
CA ASN A 271 20.99 -1.71 -2.10
C ASN A 271 22.31 -1.13 -2.62
N LYS A 272 22.25 0.07 -3.20
CA LYS A 272 23.40 0.68 -3.90
C LYS A 272 24.61 0.91 -3.01
N TYR A 273 24.42 1.29 -1.75
CA TYR A 273 25.51 1.51 -0.81
C TYR A 273 26.16 0.18 -0.43
N PHE A 274 25.36 -0.85 -0.18
CA PHE A 274 25.86 -2.20 0.07
C PHE A 274 26.63 -2.73 -1.12
N LYS A 275 26.10 -2.59 -2.34
CA LYS A 275 26.76 -3.01 -3.58
C LYS A 275 28.11 -2.33 -3.75
N LYS A 276 28.18 -1.01 -3.53
CA LYS A 276 29.42 -0.23 -3.61
C LYS A 276 30.46 -0.75 -2.61
N ILE A 277 30.10 -0.83 -1.32
CA ILE A 277 30.99 -1.32 -0.25
C ILE A 277 31.46 -2.75 -0.55
N ALA A 278 30.55 -3.65 -0.92
CA ALA A 278 30.90 -5.03 -1.25
C ALA A 278 31.86 -5.14 -2.43
N THR A 279 31.75 -4.24 -3.40
CA THR A 279 32.66 -4.18 -4.55
C THR A 279 34.03 -3.65 -4.14
N ASP A 280 34.04 -2.53 -3.40
CA ASP A 280 35.27 -1.86 -2.96
C ASP A 280 36.09 -2.75 -2.00
N GLU A 281 35.42 -3.51 -1.13
CA GLU A 281 36.03 -4.44 -0.15
C GLU A 281 36.22 -5.87 -0.71
N GLY A 282 35.86 -6.12 -1.97
CA GLY A 282 36.14 -7.38 -2.65
C GLY A 282 35.31 -8.60 -2.23
N PHE A 283 34.17 -8.42 -1.55
CA PHE A 283 33.28 -9.53 -1.15
C PHE A 283 31.99 -9.63 -1.99
N TYR A 284 31.84 -8.82 -3.04
CA TYR A 284 30.70 -8.87 -3.95
C TYR A 284 30.75 -10.10 -4.86
N SER A 285 29.71 -10.95 -4.81
CA SER A 285 29.45 -11.96 -5.83
C SER A 285 27.94 -12.19 -5.98
N LYS A 286 27.50 -12.65 -7.17
CA LYS A 286 26.09 -12.98 -7.42
C LYS A 286 25.55 -14.00 -6.41
N GLU A 287 26.34 -15.02 -6.10
CA GLU A 287 26.02 -16.04 -5.08
C GLU A 287 25.81 -15.44 -3.68
N VAL A 288 26.66 -14.48 -3.27
CA VAL A 288 26.50 -13.81 -1.97
C VAL A 288 25.22 -12.98 -1.97
N MET A 289 24.94 -12.25 -3.04
CA MET A 289 23.74 -11.41 -3.14
C MET A 289 22.45 -12.24 -3.21
N GLU A 290 22.47 -13.39 -3.85
CA GLU A 290 21.36 -14.36 -3.85
C GLU A 290 21.15 -14.95 -2.46
N LYS A 291 22.24 -15.35 -1.78
CA LYS A 291 22.18 -15.82 -0.39
C LYS A 291 21.61 -14.76 0.56
N ILE A 292 21.95 -13.47 0.38
CA ILE A 292 21.37 -12.35 1.13
C ILE A 292 19.86 -12.22 0.86
N ALA A 293 19.45 -12.35 -0.40
CA ALA A 293 18.04 -12.25 -0.76
C ALA A 293 17.19 -13.39 -0.15
N GLU A 294 17.76 -14.60 -0.07
CA GLU A 294 17.11 -15.76 0.56
C GLU A 294 17.09 -15.68 2.08
N SER A 295 18.17 -15.23 2.72
CA SER A 295 18.24 -15.12 4.19
C SER A 295 17.46 -13.91 4.73
N GLY A 296 17.36 -12.85 3.92
CA GLY A 296 16.82 -11.55 4.32
C GLY A 296 17.66 -10.79 5.34
N ASN A 297 18.84 -11.31 5.72
CA ASN A 297 19.74 -10.69 6.70
C ASN A 297 21.20 -11.14 6.50
N LEU A 298 22.13 -10.48 7.19
CA LEU A 298 23.56 -10.72 7.03
C LEU A 298 24.18 -11.64 8.09
N LYS A 299 23.41 -12.14 9.07
CA LYS A 299 23.96 -12.87 10.24
C LYS A 299 24.78 -14.09 9.82
N ASP A 300 24.22 -14.93 8.95
CA ASP A 300 24.78 -16.22 8.52
C ASP A 300 25.64 -16.13 7.24
N ILE A 301 26.22 -14.96 6.96
CA ILE A 301 27.03 -14.70 5.76
C ILE A 301 28.45 -14.36 6.17
N ASP A 302 29.31 -15.38 6.18
CA ASP A 302 30.70 -15.28 6.68
C ASP A 302 31.58 -14.34 5.84
N LYS A 303 31.28 -14.21 4.54
CA LYS A 303 32.02 -13.32 3.64
C LYS A 303 31.81 -11.83 3.94
N VAL A 304 30.79 -11.45 4.71
CA VAL A 304 30.53 -10.05 5.05
C VAL A 304 31.20 -9.71 6.38
N PRO A 305 32.10 -8.71 6.43
CA PRO A 305 32.72 -8.28 7.69
C PRO A 305 31.70 -7.86 8.76
N SER A 306 31.98 -8.16 10.03
CA SER A 306 31.09 -7.86 11.16
C SER A 306 30.74 -6.37 11.30
N GLY A 307 31.67 -5.49 10.92
CA GLY A 307 31.48 -4.05 10.88
C GLY A 307 30.36 -3.59 9.93
N TYR A 308 30.08 -4.33 8.85
CA TYR A 308 28.97 -4.02 7.95
C TYR A 308 27.67 -4.72 8.36
N LYS A 309 27.75 -5.89 9.00
CA LYS A 309 26.57 -6.59 9.55
C LYS A 309 25.79 -5.73 10.55
N ARG A 310 26.48 -4.91 11.35
CA ARG A 310 25.83 -3.98 12.30
C ARG A 310 25.18 -2.77 11.61
N ILE A 311 25.68 -2.35 10.44
CA ILE A 311 25.20 -1.16 9.73
C ILE A 311 23.98 -1.52 8.89
N PHE A 312 24.08 -2.62 8.13
CA PHE A 312 23.04 -3.11 7.24
C PHE A 312 22.08 -4.05 7.97
N VAL A 313 21.34 -3.50 8.92
CA VAL A 313 20.26 -4.20 9.63
C VAL A 313 18.92 -3.97 8.93
N THR A 314 18.13 -5.04 8.81
CA THR A 314 16.79 -4.97 8.19
C THR A 314 15.68 -4.69 9.21
N ALA A 315 14.52 -4.24 8.73
CA ALA A 315 13.34 -3.95 9.54
C ALA A 315 12.91 -5.12 10.44
N HIS A 316 13.11 -6.37 10.00
CA HIS A 316 12.75 -7.57 10.76
C HIS A 316 13.77 -7.95 11.84
N GLU A 317 14.98 -7.38 11.78
CA GLU A 317 16.04 -7.61 12.78
C GLU A 317 16.00 -6.58 13.91
N ILE A 318 15.34 -5.44 13.69
CA ILE A 318 15.25 -4.35 14.65
C ILE A 318 14.10 -4.64 15.61
N SER A 319 14.38 -4.60 16.92
CA SER A 319 13.35 -4.81 17.93
C SER A 319 12.28 -3.70 17.86
N PRO A 320 10.99 -3.98 18.17
CA PRO A 320 9.93 -2.97 18.22
C PRO A 320 10.27 -1.73 19.06
N LYS A 321 11.00 -1.91 20.17
CA LYS A 321 11.49 -0.81 21.02
C LYS A 321 12.28 0.24 20.24
N TRP A 322 13.20 -0.19 19.36
CA TRP A 322 14.03 0.72 18.57
C TRP A 322 13.22 1.46 17.50
N HIS A 323 12.22 0.81 16.90
CA HIS A 323 11.28 1.47 15.98
C HIS A 323 10.53 2.61 16.69
N VAL A 324 9.94 2.34 17.86
CA VAL A 324 9.19 3.34 18.64
C VAL A 324 10.10 4.49 19.07
N ARG A 325 11.31 4.18 19.56
CA ARG A 325 12.28 5.22 19.97
C ARG A 325 12.74 6.10 18.81
N THR A 326 12.91 5.52 17.62
CA THR A 326 13.24 6.29 16.43
C THR A 326 12.09 7.21 16.05
N GLN A 327 10.84 6.71 16.09
CA GLN A 327 9.68 7.56 15.86
C GLN A 327 9.64 8.73 16.84
N ALA A 328 9.82 8.45 18.13
CA ALA A 328 9.83 9.46 19.18
C ALA A 328 10.94 10.52 18.99
N ALA A 329 12.13 10.09 18.56
CA ALA A 329 13.26 10.98 18.29
C ALA A 329 12.91 12.05 17.23
N PHE A 330 12.24 11.66 16.15
CA PHE A 330 11.72 12.61 15.15
C PHE A 330 10.49 13.38 15.64
N GLN A 331 9.59 12.72 16.38
CA GLN A 331 8.32 13.28 16.82
C GLN A 331 8.48 14.55 17.68
N LYS A 332 9.57 14.65 18.45
CA LYS A 332 9.93 15.82 19.26
C LYS A 332 10.08 17.11 18.45
N PHE A 333 10.47 16.99 17.18
CA PHE A 333 10.84 18.11 16.32
C PHE A 333 9.94 18.20 15.08
N VAL A 334 8.68 17.78 15.19
CA VAL A 334 7.67 18.00 14.14
C VAL A 334 6.41 18.64 14.70
N ASP A 335 5.83 19.55 13.93
CA ASP A 335 4.57 20.23 14.27
C ASP A 335 3.41 19.22 14.32
N ASN A 336 3.37 18.35 13.32
CA ASN A 336 2.36 17.31 13.14
C ASN A 336 2.87 15.98 13.73
N ALA A 337 2.66 14.84 13.06
CA ALA A 337 3.05 13.51 13.52
C ALA A 337 4.07 12.83 12.58
N VAL A 338 4.45 11.61 12.92
CA VAL A 338 5.42 10.80 12.18
C VAL A 338 4.77 9.49 11.75
N SER A 339 4.71 9.25 10.45
CA SER A 339 4.36 7.94 9.90
C SER A 339 5.59 7.05 9.94
N LYS A 340 5.59 6.11 10.88
CA LYS A 340 6.60 5.08 11.00
C LYS A 340 5.95 3.75 11.38
N THR A 341 6.36 2.70 10.69
CA THR A 341 5.94 1.34 10.95
C THR A 341 6.82 0.70 12.01
N VAL A 342 6.18 0.23 13.08
CA VAL A 342 6.78 -0.65 14.08
C VAL A 342 6.57 -2.08 13.61
N ASN A 343 7.63 -2.70 13.10
CA ASN A 343 7.59 -4.07 12.61
C ASN A 343 7.72 -5.05 13.77
N PHE A 344 6.86 -6.06 13.78
CA PHE A 344 6.87 -7.15 14.75
C PHE A 344 7.03 -8.50 14.06
N PRO A 345 7.75 -9.46 14.66
CA PRO A 345 7.78 -10.83 14.15
C PRO A 345 6.41 -11.48 14.27
N SER A 346 6.15 -12.51 13.47
CA SER A 346 4.88 -13.26 13.54
C SER A 346 4.65 -13.92 14.91
N SER A 347 5.72 -14.14 15.69
CA SER A 347 5.66 -14.67 17.06
C SER A 347 5.31 -13.63 18.14
N ALA A 348 5.17 -12.34 17.79
CA ALA A 348 4.87 -11.30 18.76
C ALA A 348 3.55 -11.56 19.50
N THR A 349 3.57 -11.35 20.81
CA THR A 349 2.44 -11.53 21.72
C THR A 349 1.62 -10.25 21.85
N VAL A 350 0.43 -10.35 22.46
CA VAL A 350 -0.39 -9.18 22.81
C VAL A 350 0.38 -8.25 23.75
N GLN A 351 1.14 -8.80 24.71
CA GLN A 351 1.95 -8.02 25.64
C GLN A 351 3.05 -7.23 24.92
N ASP A 352 3.67 -7.80 23.88
CA ASP A 352 4.69 -7.08 23.10
C ASP A 352 4.10 -5.87 22.38
N VAL A 353 2.87 -6.01 21.87
CA VAL A 353 2.12 -4.95 21.20
C VAL A 353 1.72 -3.87 22.22
N GLU A 354 1.17 -4.27 23.37
CA GLU A 354 0.84 -3.36 24.47
C GLU A 354 2.06 -2.57 24.93
N ASN A 355 3.20 -3.24 25.12
CA ASN A 355 4.44 -2.60 25.52
C ASN A 355 4.90 -1.53 24.53
N ALA A 356 4.68 -1.72 23.22
CA ALA A 356 5.00 -0.71 22.21
C ALA A 356 4.04 0.48 22.26
N TYR A 357 2.73 0.27 22.43
CA TYR A 357 1.76 1.36 22.64
C TYR A 357 2.11 2.16 23.90
N MET A 358 2.36 1.49 25.02
CA MET A 358 2.72 2.14 26.29
C MET A 358 4.08 2.83 26.24
N LEU A 359 5.01 2.35 25.42
CA LEU A 359 6.27 3.05 25.17
C LEU A 359 6.05 4.30 24.31
N ALA A 360 5.24 4.21 23.25
CA ALA A 360 4.93 5.36 22.39
C ALA A 360 4.23 6.46 23.21
N TYR A 361 3.26 6.08 24.04
CA TYR A 361 2.59 6.99 24.96
C TYR A 361 3.56 7.68 25.91
N ARG A 362 4.44 6.93 26.58
CA ARG A 362 5.45 7.49 27.50
C ARG A 362 6.49 8.40 26.84
N LEU A 363 6.65 8.29 25.52
CA LEU A 363 7.59 9.09 24.74
C LEU A 363 6.89 10.21 23.96
N ASP A 364 5.63 10.51 24.30
CA ASP A 364 4.80 11.55 23.69
C ASP A 364 4.63 11.39 22.16
N CYS A 365 4.58 10.15 21.69
CA CYS A 365 4.24 9.87 20.30
C CYS A 365 2.78 10.26 20.01
N LYS A 366 2.55 11.10 18.99
CA LYS A 366 1.21 11.57 18.60
C LYS A 366 0.37 10.49 17.90
N GLY A 367 1.01 9.43 17.41
CA GLY A 367 0.40 8.27 16.78
C GLY A 367 1.37 7.09 16.77
N ILE A 368 0.93 5.91 16.36
CA ILE A 368 1.81 4.75 16.15
C ILE A 368 1.18 3.80 15.15
N THR A 369 1.97 3.23 14.25
CA THR A 369 1.53 2.20 13.31
C THR A 369 2.27 0.90 13.58
N ILE A 370 1.53 -0.18 13.82
CA ILE A 370 2.08 -1.50 14.11
C ILE A 370 1.82 -2.42 12.92
N PHE A 371 2.86 -3.15 12.52
CA PHE A 371 2.74 -4.21 11.53
C PHE A 371 3.34 -5.50 12.10
N ARG A 372 2.47 -6.46 12.40
CA ARG A 372 2.90 -7.82 12.78
C ARG A 372 3.04 -8.68 11.54
N ASP A 373 4.19 -9.29 11.35
CA ASP A 373 4.45 -10.16 10.21
C ASP A 373 3.42 -11.31 10.13
N LYS A 374 3.03 -11.66 8.90
CA LYS A 374 1.99 -12.66 8.54
C LYS A 374 0.57 -12.37 9.06
N SER A 375 0.30 -11.15 9.53
CA SER A 375 -1.06 -10.75 9.93
C SER A 375 -1.99 -10.43 8.75
N ARG A 376 -1.46 -10.26 7.52
CA ARG A 376 -2.23 -10.02 6.29
C ARG A 376 -2.03 -11.17 5.29
N GLY A 377 -3.11 -11.58 4.60
CA GLY A 377 -3.11 -12.71 3.67
C GLY A 377 -2.27 -12.52 2.39
N THR A 378 -2.01 -11.27 2.00
CA THR A 378 -1.10 -10.89 0.92
C THR A 378 -0.17 -9.78 1.40
N GLN A 379 1.14 -9.99 1.26
CA GLN A 379 2.18 -9.02 1.60
C GLN A 379 2.83 -8.52 0.30
N VAL A 380 2.98 -7.20 0.16
CA VAL A 380 3.54 -6.57 -1.06
C VAL A 380 5.05 -6.82 -1.17
N LEU A 381 5.74 -6.98 -0.03
CA LEU A 381 7.16 -7.30 0.04
C LEU A 381 7.33 -8.58 0.87
N GLN A 382 7.86 -9.63 0.27
CA GLN A 382 8.22 -10.88 0.94
C GLN A 382 9.70 -11.15 0.74
N VAL A 383 10.40 -11.48 1.83
CA VAL A 383 11.67 -12.20 1.76
C VAL A 383 11.30 -13.67 1.51
N GLU A 384 11.87 -14.31 0.47
CA GLU A 384 11.63 -15.72 0.17
C GLU A 384 12.22 -16.61 1.28
N GLY A 385 11.51 -16.75 2.40
CA GLY A 385 11.90 -17.66 3.47
C GLY A 385 11.72 -19.11 3.05
N LYS A 386 12.74 -19.95 3.28
CA LYS A 386 12.78 -21.40 3.02
C LYS A 386 11.42 -22.09 3.23
N LYS A 387 10.80 -22.54 2.13
CA LYS A 387 9.70 -23.52 2.19
C LYS A 387 10.25 -24.81 2.81
N LYS A 388 10.00 -25.04 4.10
CA LYS A 388 10.15 -26.38 4.70
C LYS A 388 9.14 -27.30 4.01
N ALA A 389 9.63 -28.25 3.24
CA ALA A 389 8.82 -29.33 2.68
C ALA A 389 8.12 -30.06 3.84
N LYS A 390 6.79 -29.93 3.92
CA LYS A 390 5.98 -30.76 4.80
C LYS A 390 5.79 -32.11 4.12
N GLU A 391 6.55 -33.11 4.56
CA GLU A 391 6.24 -34.51 4.31
C GLU A 391 4.87 -34.84 4.91
N LYS A 392 3.87 -35.09 4.07
CA LYS A 392 2.63 -35.72 4.50
C LYS A 392 2.86 -37.23 4.61
N LYS A 393 3.09 -37.71 5.83
CA LYS A 393 2.89 -39.13 6.18
C LYS A 393 1.41 -39.46 6.07
N VAL A 394 1.03 -40.22 5.04
CA VAL A 394 -0.29 -40.84 4.95
C VAL A 394 -0.21 -42.19 5.67
N LYS A 395 -0.99 -42.33 6.74
CA LYS A 395 -1.21 -43.61 7.44
C LYS A 395 -2.06 -44.53 6.56
N VAL A 396 -1.59 -45.75 6.39
CA VAL A 396 -2.28 -46.86 5.72
C VAL A 396 -3.25 -47.52 6.71
N GLY A 397 -4.48 -47.77 6.25
CA GLY A 397 -5.51 -48.57 6.93
C GLY A 397 -6.71 -48.74 6.00
N THR A 398 -6.60 -49.71 5.08
CA THR A 398 -7.37 -50.97 5.00
C THR A 398 -8.80 -50.87 4.47
N ASP A 399 -8.91 -51.36 3.22
CA ASP A 399 -9.92 -52.27 2.68
C ASP A 399 -11.25 -51.80 2.06
N ARG A 400 -11.32 -52.12 0.74
CA ARG A 400 -12.47 -52.59 -0.09
C ARG A 400 -13.49 -51.52 -0.54
N LYS A 401 -13.93 -51.43 -1.80
CA LYS A 401 -13.84 -52.28 -3.02
C LYS A 401 -14.24 -51.47 -4.28
N GLU A 402 -13.58 -51.80 -5.41
CA GLU A 402 -14.00 -51.79 -6.84
C GLU A 402 -14.83 -50.62 -7.41
N THR A 403 -14.40 -49.96 -8.49
CA THR A 403 -14.53 -50.51 -9.86
C THR A 403 -13.67 -49.78 -10.91
N LYS A 404 -13.33 -50.57 -11.94
CA LYS A 404 -12.40 -50.34 -13.07
C LYS A 404 -12.79 -49.20 -14.02
N LYS A 405 -11.80 -48.54 -14.64
CA LYS A 405 -11.74 -48.39 -16.12
C LYS A 405 -10.34 -48.02 -16.66
N ARG A 406 -9.79 -49.01 -17.38
CA ARG A 406 -8.74 -49.06 -18.42
C ARG A 406 -8.07 -47.75 -18.88
N VAL A 407 -6.74 -47.76 -18.71
CA VAL A 407 -5.76 -47.06 -19.55
C VAL A 407 -5.69 -47.74 -20.92
N LYS A 408 -5.66 -46.96 -22.00
CA LYS A 408 -5.17 -47.38 -23.32
C LYS A 408 -3.97 -46.51 -23.67
N SER A 409 -2.82 -47.16 -23.79
CA SER A 409 -1.56 -46.69 -24.36
C SER A 409 -1.62 -46.66 -25.88
N TYR A 410 -0.75 -45.85 -26.51
CA TYR A 410 -0.22 -45.99 -27.88
C TYR A 410 1.02 -45.09 -28.03
N PRO A 411 1.93 -45.34 -28.99
CA PRO A 411 3.22 -45.97 -28.72
C PRO A 411 4.46 -45.13 -29.08
N GLU A 412 5.62 -45.60 -28.64
CA GLU A 412 6.96 -45.12 -29.02
C GLU A 412 7.30 -45.42 -30.48
N GLU A 413 7.95 -44.48 -31.16
CA GLU A 413 8.86 -44.77 -32.27
C GLU A 413 10.15 -43.95 -32.16
N LYS A 414 11.26 -44.64 -32.43
CA LYS A 414 12.65 -44.19 -32.32
C LYS A 414 13.07 -43.38 -33.54
N SER A 415 13.88 -42.34 -33.34
CA SER A 415 15.05 -42.10 -34.20
C SER A 415 16.13 -41.33 -33.43
N LYS A 416 17.36 -41.84 -33.54
CA LYS A 416 18.59 -41.17 -33.14
C LYS A 416 19.00 -40.26 -34.29
N GLU A 417 19.35 -39.01 -33.99
CA GLU A 417 20.34 -38.27 -34.77
C GLU A 417 20.93 -37.13 -33.92
N GLU A 418 22.24 -37.17 -33.75
CA GLU A 418 23.04 -36.09 -33.19
C GLU A 418 23.03 -34.92 -34.19
N GLY A 419 22.51 -33.75 -33.78
CA GLY A 419 22.47 -32.59 -34.65
C GLY A 419 22.11 -31.31 -33.91
N LYS A 420 23.10 -30.40 -33.81
CA LYS A 420 23.01 -28.96 -33.53
C LYS A 420 21.62 -28.43 -33.13
N VAL A 421 21.47 -27.97 -31.88
CA VAL A 421 20.35 -27.12 -31.46
C VAL A 421 20.38 -25.84 -32.29
N LYS A 422 19.66 -25.82 -33.42
CA LYS A 422 19.29 -24.58 -34.08
C LYS A 422 18.29 -23.90 -33.16
N GLU A 423 18.61 -22.70 -32.70
CA GLU A 423 17.63 -21.79 -32.12
C GLU A 423 16.44 -21.70 -33.09
N ALA A 424 15.33 -22.37 -32.75
CA ALA A 424 14.11 -22.25 -33.49
C ALA A 424 13.59 -20.83 -33.24
N LYS A 425 13.85 -19.92 -34.19
CA LYS A 425 13.21 -18.60 -34.19
C LYS A 425 11.70 -18.84 -34.20
N LEU A 426 11.05 -18.62 -33.06
CA LEU A 426 9.60 -18.65 -32.92
C LEU A 426 9.02 -17.70 -33.96
N LYS A 427 8.40 -18.26 -35.01
CA LYS A 427 7.68 -17.52 -36.03
C LYS A 427 6.23 -18.00 -36.02
N PRO A 428 5.25 -17.09 -36.08
CA PRO A 428 3.85 -17.49 -36.14
C PRO A 428 3.60 -18.29 -37.43
N ARG A 429 2.89 -19.41 -37.32
CA ARG A 429 2.43 -20.17 -38.48
C ARG A 429 1.60 -19.29 -39.42
N SER A 430 1.66 -19.59 -40.72
CA SER A 430 0.92 -18.85 -41.75
C SER A 430 -0.58 -18.89 -41.48
N ARG A 431 -1.24 -17.75 -41.68
CA ARG A 431 -2.70 -17.65 -41.57
C ARG A 431 -3.34 -18.33 -42.80
N PRO A 432 -4.27 -19.29 -42.63
CA PRO A 432 -4.96 -19.90 -43.76
C PRO A 432 -5.95 -18.92 -44.41
N GLU A 433 -6.31 -19.16 -45.66
CA GLU A 433 -7.29 -18.34 -46.38
C GLU A 433 -8.69 -18.44 -45.78
N VAL A 434 -9.05 -19.61 -45.25
CA VAL A 434 -10.34 -19.88 -44.63
C VAL A 434 -10.14 -20.38 -43.20
N THR A 435 -10.85 -19.77 -42.25
CA THR A 435 -10.89 -20.20 -40.84
C THR A 435 -12.33 -20.49 -40.42
N ARG A 436 -12.53 -21.38 -39.45
CA ARG A 436 -13.84 -21.62 -38.84
C ARG A 436 -13.86 -21.11 -37.41
N GLY A 437 -14.89 -20.34 -37.06
CA GLY A 437 -14.91 -19.70 -35.75
C GLY A 437 -16.29 -19.36 -35.23
N MET A 438 -16.28 -18.80 -34.04
CA MET A 438 -17.45 -18.31 -33.32
C MET A 438 -17.25 -16.84 -33.02
N THR A 439 -18.28 -16.03 -33.24
CA THR A 439 -18.35 -14.69 -32.65
C THR A 439 -19.34 -14.70 -31.49
N LYS A 440 -18.86 -14.38 -30.28
CA LYS A 440 -19.71 -14.25 -29.10
C LYS A 440 -19.84 -12.78 -28.73
N LYS A 441 -21.09 -12.35 -28.54
CA LYS A 441 -21.42 -11.00 -28.11
C LYS A 441 -21.36 -10.92 -26.59
N TYR A 442 -20.68 -9.91 -26.08
CA TYR A 442 -20.68 -9.52 -24.68
C TYR A 442 -21.19 -8.09 -24.56
N LYS A 443 -21.85 -7.78 -23.43
CA LYS A 443 -22.18 -6.41 -23.06
C LYS A 443 -21.23 -5.98 -21.95
N ILE A 444 -20.80 -4.72 -21.97
CA ILE A 444 -20.08 -4.12 -20.84
C ILE A 444 -20.66 -2.72 -20.63
N GLY A 445 -21.05 -2.42 -19.38
CA GLY A 445 -21.90 -1.27 -19.10
C GLY A 445 -21.28 0.11 -19.34
N GLY A 446 -19.96 0.21 -19.62
CA GLY A 446 -19.26 1.46 -19.91
C GLY A 446 -18.49 1.53 -21.24
N CYS A 447 -18.44 0.45 -22.04
CA CYS A 447 -17.77 0.42 -23.35
C CYS A 447 -18.63 -0.27 -24.43
N GLY A 448 -19.95 -0.22 -24.26
CA GLY A 448 -20.92 -0.77 -25.20
C GLY A 448 -20.85 -2.29 -25.42
N LYS A 449 -21.03 -2.71 -26.68
CA LYS A 449 -21.09 -4.12 -27.09
C LYS A 449 -19.72 -4.57 -27.59
N LEU A 450 -19.26 -5.70 -27.10
CA LEU A 450 -18.09 -6.40 -27.62
C LEU A 450 -18.53 -7.60 -28.44
N TYR A 451 -17.85 -7.80 -29.56
CA TYR A 451 -17.99 -8.99 -30.38
C TYR A 451 -16.63 -9.66 -30.44
N VAL A 452 -16.48 -10.76 -29.68
CA VAL A 452 -15.22 -11.51 -29.64
C VAL A 452 -15.32 -12.68 -30.60
N THR A 453 -14.45 -12.70 -31.59
CA THR A 453 -14.36 -13.75 -32.60
C THR A 453 -13.17 -14.65 -32.29
N VAL A 454 -13.42 -15.93 -32.08
CA VAL A 454 -12.39 -16.96 -31.93
C VAL A 454 -12.44 -17.87 -33.15
N ASN A 455 -11.37 -17.88 -33.92
CA ASN A 455 -11.21 -18.68 -35.13
C ASN A 455 -10.19 -19.79 -34.92
N SER A 456 -10.45 -20.94 -35.51
CA SER A 456 -9.52 -22.07 -35.60
C SER A 456 -9.29 -22.49 -37.04
N ASP A 457 -8.19 -23.20 -37.21
CA ASP A 457 -7.82 -23.93 -38.41
C ASP A 457 -7.59 -25.42 -38.06
N GLU A 458 -7.04 -26.19 -38.99
CA GLU A 458 -6.73 -27.62 -38.85
C GLU A 458 -5.84 -27.95 -37.63
N ASN A 459 -5.06 -26.96 -37.17
CA ASN A 459 -4.10 -27.06 -36.07
C ASN A 459 -4.59 -26.34 -34.80
N GLY A 460 -5.89 -26.10 -34.66
CA GLY A 460 -6.51 -25.48 -33.49
C GLY A 460 -6.72 -23.97 -33.61
N ILE A 461 -7.03 -23.29 -32.49
CA ILE A 461 -7.28 -21.84 -32.48
C ILE A 461 -6.08 -21.11 -33.09
N CYS A 462 -6.36 -20.14 -33.96
CA CYS A 462 -5.33 -19.38 -34.67
C CYS A 462 -5.55 -17.87 -34.54
N GLU A 463 -6.77 -17.41 -34.29
CA GLU A 463 -7.07 -15.98 -34.15
C GLU A 463 -8.11 -15.71 -33.06
N VAL A 464 -7.88 -14.61 -32.34
CA VAL A 464 -8.81 -14.05 -31.37
C VAL A 464 -8.90 -12.55 -31.63
N PHE A 465 -10.04 -12.12 -32.15
CA PHE A 465 -10.34 -10.73 -32.42
C PHE A 465 -11.49 -10.24 -31.57
N ILE A 466 -11.57 -8.93 -31.47
CA ILE A 466 -12.59 -8.23 -30.72
C ILE A 466 -12.98 -7.01 -31.53
N ASN A 467 -14.27 -6.79 -31.66
CA ASN A 467 -14.81 -5.59 -32.25
C ASN A 467 -15.65 -4.86 -31.19
N THR A 468 -15.30 -3.61 -30.90
CA THR A 468 -15.99 -2.73 -29.96
C THR A 468 -16.94 -1.85 -30.78
N GLY A 469 -18.24 -1.97 -30.53
CA GLY A 469 -19.27 -1.50 -31.47
C GLY A 469 -19.37 0.00 -31.72
N GLU A 470 -18.83 0.89 -30.88
CA GLU A 470 -18.83 2.36 -31.12
C GLU A 470 -18.06 3.13 -30.02
N GLU A 471 -18.01 2.64 -28.78
CA GLU A 471 -17.32 3.28 -27.65
C GLU A 471 -16.38 2.28 -26.95
N GLY A 472 -15.07 2.55 -26.96
CA GLY A 472 -14.09 1.68 -26.32
C GLY A 472 -12.66 1.93 -26.81
N CYS A 473 -11.68 1.27 -26.18
CA CYS A 473 -10.27 1.39 -26.53
C CYS A 473 -9.91 0.57 -27.79
N THR A 474 -10.52 0.87 -28.94
CA THR A 474 -10.40 0.11 -30.21
C THR A 474 -8.96 -0.26 -30.55
N ALA A 475 -8.05 0.73 -30.62
CA ALA A 475 -6.65 0.52 -31.00
C ALA A 475 -5.90 -0.43 -30.05
N LEU A 476 -6.08 -0.26 -28.73
CA LEU A 476 -5.45 -1.14 -27.73
C LEU A 476 -6.04 -2.56 -27.78
N THR A 477 -7.35 -2.65 -27.99
CA THR A 477 -8.11 -3.90 -27.97
C THR A 477 -7.81 -4.73 -29.23
N GLU A 478 -7.60 -4.07 -30.36
CA GLU A 478 -7.07 -4.66 -31.60
C GLU A 478 -5.61 -5.13 -31.42
N ALA A 479 -4.75 -4.30 -30.81
CA ALA A 479 -3.35 -4.67 -30.55
C ALA A 479 -3.26 -5.94 -29.70
N VAL A 480 -4.06 -6.04 -28.63
CA VAL A 480 -4.10 -7.23 -27.77
C VAL A 480 -4.59 -8.46 -28.54
N GLY A 481 -5.66 -8.35 -29.34
CA GLY A 481 -6.14 -9.47 -30.16
C GLY A 481 -5.10 -9.97 -31.18
N ARG A 482 -4.39 -9.03 -31.84
CA ARG A 482 -3.29 -9.35 -32.75
C ARG A 482 -2.14 -10.05 -32.05
N LEU A 483 -1.73 -9.58 -30.87
CA LEU A 483 -0.66 -10.19 -30.08
C LEU A 483 -1.04 -11.59 -29.59
N ILE A 484 -2.27 -11.80 -29.10
CA ILE A 484 -2.79 -13.12 -28.73
C ILE A 484 -2.78 -14.06 -29.94
N SER A 485 -3.21 -13.59 -31.10
CA SER A 485 -3.24 -14.40 -32.33
C SER A 485 -1.83 -14.77 -32.80
N ILE A 486 -0.84 -13.86 -32.65
CA ILE A 486 0.57 -14.15 -32.92
C ILE A 486 1.13 -15.16 -31.92
N ALA A 487 0.84 -14.98 -30.64
CA ALA A 487 1.29 -15.87 -29.56
C ALA A 487 0.83 -17.31 -29.82
N ILE A 488 -0.48 -17.50 -30.08
CA ILE A 488 -1.06 -18.81 -30.35
C ILE A 488 -0.46 -19.42 -31.62
N ARG A 489 -0.35 -18.65 -32.71
CA ARG A 489 0.26 -19.14 -33.97
C ARG A 489 1.76 -19.43 -33.84
N SER A 490 2.45 -18.85 -32.87
CA SER A 490 3.86 -19.13 -32.60
C SER A 490 4.08 -20.35 -31.71
N GLY A 491 3.01 -21.08 -31.36
CA GLY A 491 3.08 -22.31 -30.57
C GLY A 491 3.01 -22.09 -29.05
N ILE A 492 2.63 -20.89 -28.59
CA ILE A 492 2.37 -20.66 -27.17
C ILE A 492 1.10 -21.40 -26.76
N ASP A 493 1.20 -22.16 -25.67
CA ASP A 493 0.10 -22.92 -25.09
C ASP A 493 -1.13 -22.04 -24.80
N ILE A 494 -2.29 -22.50 -25.26
CA ILE A 494 -3.53 -21.71 -25.20
C ILE A 494 -4.04 -21.53 -23.78
N GLU A 495 -3.82 -22.50 -22.89
CA GLU A 495 -4.18 -22.38 -21.48
C GLU A 495 -3.33 -21.31 -20.79
N SER A 496 -2.05 -21.22 -21.16
CA SER A 496 -1.14 -20.19 -20.69
C SER A 496 -1.59 -18.79 -21.15
N VAL A 497 -1.96 -18.62 -22.42
CA VAL A 497 -2.51 -17.36 -22.94
C VAL A 497 -3.82 -17.01 -22.24
N LYS A 498 -4.75 -17.96 -22.12
CA LYS A 498 -6.03 -17.79 -21.44
C LYS A 498 -5.87 -17.34 -20.00
N LYS A 499 -4.93 -17.94 -19.26
CA LYS A 499 -4.64 -17.60 -17.86
C LYS A 499 -4.14 -16.17 -17.68
N GLN A 500 -3.40 -15.62 -18.66
CA GLN A 500 -2.91 -14.24 -18.57
C GLN A 500 -3.99 -13.21 -18.81
N VAL A 501 -4.97 -13.50 -19.68
CA VAL A 501 -5.98 -12.51 -20.08
C VAL A 501 -7.29 -12.62 -19.27
N LYS A 502 -7.61 -13.81 -18.74
CA LYS A 502 -8.79 -14.04 -17.89
C LYS A 502 -8.59 -13.39 -16.52
N GLY A 503 -9.59 -12.67 -16.04
CA GLY A 503 -9.56 -11.98 -14.75
C GLY A 503 -8.98 -10.56 -14.79
N ILE A 504 -8.43 -10.09 -15.92
CA ILE A 504 -8.03 -8.70 -16.09
C ILE A 504 -9.25 -7.80 -15.92
N ARG A 505 -9.11 -6.71 -15.15
CA ARG A 505 -10.19 -5.76 -14.88
C ARG A 505 -9.90 -4.42 -15.54
N CYS A 506 -10.90 -3.81 -16.15
CA CYS A 506 -10.83 -2.45 -16.68
C CYS A 506 -11.71 -1.54 -15.81
N ILE A 507 -11.20 -0.35 -15.48
CA ILE A 507 -11.89 0.62 -14.62
C ILE A 507 -13.21 1.13 -15.24
N THR A 508 -13.28 1.16 -16.57
CA THR A 508 -14.47 1.59 -17.32
C THR A 508 -15.45 0.43 -17.56
N CYS A 509 -15.02 -0.82 -17.38
CA CYS A 509 -15.85 -1.99 -17.65
C CYS A 509 -16.71 -2.36 -16.44
N ILE A 510 -17.99 -2.00 -16.51
CA ILE A 510 -19.02 -2.53 -15.60
C ILE A 510 -19.31 -3.98 -15.99
N ALA A 511 -19.10 -4.90 -15.04
CA ALA A 511 -19.36 -6.32 -15.26
C ALA A 511 -20.83 -6.55 -15.62
N ASP A 512 -21.04 -7.25 -16.73
CA ASP A 512 -22.38 -7.67 -17.17
C ASP A 512 -22.90 -8.81 -16.30
N ALA A 513 -24.15 -8.71 -15.85
CA ALA A 513 -24.74 -9.63 -14.90
C ALA A 513 -24.88 -11.07 -15.43
N GLU A 514 -24.98 -11.25 -16.75
CA GLU A 514 -25.12 -12.58 -17.36
C GLU A 514 -23.75 -13.21 -17.68
N THR A 515 -22.81 -12.42 -18.21
CA THR A 515 -21.53 -12.92 -18.73
C THR A 515 -20.33 -12.67 -17.81
N HIS A 516 -20.53 -11.87 -16.75
CA HIS A 516 -19.55 -11.53 -15.71
C HIS A 516 -18.23 -10.97 -16.25
N VAL A 517 -18.20 -10.42 -17.47
CA VAL A 517 -16.99 -9.96 -18.15
C VAL A 517 -16.40 -8.74 -17.44
N LEU A 518 -15.11 -8.81 -17.08
CA LEU A 518 -14.44 -7.78 -16.28
C LEU A 518 -13.65 -6.76 -17.11
N SER A 519 -13.34 -7.09 -18.36
CA SER A 519 -12.61 -6.24 -19.32
C SER A 519 -12.65 -6.83 -20.73
N CYS A 520 -12.12 -6.09 -21.72
CA CYS A 520 -11.94 -6.60 -23.09
C CYS A 520 -11.01 -7.84 -23.15
N PRO A 521 -9.82 -7.86 -22.50
CA PRO A 521 -9.01 -9.08 -22.38
C PRO A 521 -9.70 -10.24 -21.66
N ASP A 522 -10.46 -9.97 -20.60
CA ASP A 522 -11.23 -11.01 -19.91
C ASP A 522 -12.31 -11.62 -20.82
N ALA A 523 -12.95 -10.79 -21.66
CA ALA A 523 -13.90 -11.26 -22.68
C ALA A 523 -13.23 -12.21 -23.68
N MET A 524 -12.01 -11.91 -24.12
CA MET A 524 -11.22 -12.81 -24.98
C MET A 524 -10.91 -14.14 -24.30
N GLY A 525 -10.43 -14.10 -23.05
CA GLY A 525 -10.14 -15.30 -22.27
C GLY A 525 -11.37 -16.19 -22.11
N LYS A 526 -12.52 -15.58 -21.82
CA LYS A 526 -13.80 -16.29 -21.70
C LYS A 526 -14.34 -16.80 -23.04
N ALA A 527 -14.12 -16.10 -24.14
CA ALA A 527 -14.51 -16.55 -25.46
C ALA A 527 -13.70 -17.77 -25.91
N ILE A 528 -12.38 -17.77 -25.64
CA ILE A 528 -11.51 -18.93 -25.85
C ILE A 528 -11.99 -20.12 -25.01
N ASP A 529 -12.26 -19.90 -23.73
CA ASP A 529 -12.74 -20.94 -22.81
C ASP A 529 -14.06 -21.55 -23.28
N PHE A 530 -15.00 -20.69 -23.72
CA PHE A 530 -16.28 -21.12 -24.24
C PHE A 530 -16.14 -21.89 -25.56
N TYR A 531 -15.23 -21.45 -26.45
CA TYR A 531 -14.94 -22.15 -27.70
C TYR A 531 -14.39 -23.56 -27.48
N LEU A 532 -13.53 -23.74 -26.46
CA LEU A 532 -12.92 -25.02 -26.14
C LEU A 532 -13.88 -25.95 -25.37
N ASN A 533 -14.62 -25.42 -24.40
CA ASN A 533 -15.30 -26.22 -23.37
C ASN A 533 -16.84 -26.20 -23.45
N GLY A 534 -17.43 -25.41 -24.35
CA GLY A 534 -18.88 -25.42 -24.64
C GLY A 534 -19.82 -25.10 -23.49
N SER A 535 -19.32 -24.66 -22.33
CA SER A 535 -20.10 -24.49 -21.10
C SER A 535 -20.08 -23.04 -20.60
N ASN A 536 -21.26 -22.55 -20.17
CA ASN A 536 -21.43 -21.32 -19.40
C ASN A 536 -21.33 -21.59 -17.88
N LYS A 537 -20.74 -22.71 -17.43
CA LYS A 537 -20.56 -23.00 -16.00
C LYS A 537 -19.38 -22.18 -15.48
N PHE A 538 -19.70 -21.00 -14.97
CA PHE A 538 -18.76 -20.11 -14.32
C PHE A 538 -18.59 -20.54 -12.86
N ASP A 539 -17.60 -21.38 -12.58
CA ASP A 539 -17.06 -21.50 -11.22
C ASP A 539 -16.09 -20.33 -11.01
N LEU A 540 -16.54 -19.33 -10.25
CA LEU A 540 -15.67 -18.33 -9.65
C LEU A 540 -15.92 -18.35 -8.15
N ASP A 541 -14.93 -18.82 -7.41
CA ASP A 541 -14.75 -18.51 -6.01
C ASP A 541 -14.42 -17.01 -5.90
N ILE A 542 -15.45 -16.19 -5.67
CA ILE A 542 -15.34 -14.73 -5.57
C ILE A 542 -14.84 -14.36 -4.17
N THR A 543 -13.62 -14.76 -3.82
CA THR A 543 -13.07 -14.47 -2.48
C THR A 543 -11.59 -14.09 -2.47
N SER A 544 -11.03 -13.44 -3.50
CA SER A 544 -9.74 -12.73 -3.34
C SER A 544 -9.31 -11.92 -4.58
N GLY A 545 -9.59 -10.61 -4.58
CA GLY A 545 -9.03 -9.67 -5.56
C GLY A 545 -9.70 -8.28 -5.51
N PRO A 546 -8.99 -7.18 -5.85
CA PRO A 546 -9.52 -5.83 -5.71
C PRO A 546 -10.74 -5.61 -6.62
N ARG A 547 -11.85 -5.13 -6.02
CA ARG A 547 -13.13 -4.85 -6.71
C ARG A 547 -12.91 -3.75 -7.77
N SER A 548 -13.44 -3.96 -8.97
CA SER A 548 -13.43 -2.96 -10.05
C SER A 548 -14.14 -1.69 -9.57
N ILE A 549 -13.44 -0.56 -9.64
CA ILE A 549 -13.97 0.78 -9.31
C ILE A 549 -14.88 1.18 -10.47
N MET A 550 -16.18 1.33 -10.22
CA MET A 550 -17.13 1.79 -11.22
C MET A 550 -17.26 3.31 -11.10
N ILE A 551 -17.12 4.06 -12.20
CA ILE A 551 -17.24 5.53 -12.19
C ILE A 551 -18.69 5.90 -12.51
N CYS A 552 -19.18 6.95 -11.85
CA CYS A 552 -20.52 7.47 -11.99
C CYS A 552 -20.77 7.97 -13.41
N PRO A 553 -21.84 7.50 -14.09
CA PRO A 553 -22.12 7.85 -15.48
C PRO A 553 -22.77 9.24 -15.66
N GLU A 554 -23.17 9.91 -14.56
CA GLU A 554 -23.59 11.33 -14.61
C GLU A 554 -22.44 12.23 -15.08
N ASP A 555 -22.69 12.99 -16.15
CA ASP A 555 -21.71 13.87 -16.77
C ASP A 555 -21.14 14.88 -15.77
N GLY A 556 -19.81 14.95 -15.69
CA GLY A 556 -19.11 15.85 -14.77
C GLY A 556 -19.06 15.40 -13.30
N CYS A 557 -19.70 14.30 -12.93
CA CYS A 557 -19.69 13.82 -11.54
C CYS A 557 -18.35 13.18 -11.13
N GLY A 558 -17.80 12.30 -11.97
CA GLY A 558 -16.52 11.60 -11.71
C GLY A 558 -16.49 10.75 -10.43
N GLY A 559 -17.60 10.63 -9.70
CA GLY A 559 -17.70 9.91 -8.43
C GLY A 559 -17.58 8.40 -8.62
N ILE A 560 -17.24 7.68 -7.56
CA ILE A 560 -17.17 6.22 -7.58
C ILE A 560 -18.55 5.66 -7.20
N MET A 561 -19.06 4.75 -8.02
CA MET A 561 -20.27 3.97 -7.79
C MET A 561 -19.94 2.82 -6.82
N GLU A 562 -20.70 2.75 -5.74
CA GLU A 562 -20.55 1.74 -4.69
C GLU A 562 -21.77 0.80 -4.68
N PRO A 563 -21.58 -0.51 -4.47
CA PRO A 563 -22.70 -1.42 -4.37
C PRO A 563 -23.48 -1.21 -3.05
N GLU A 564 -24.79 -1.02 -3.14
CA GLU A 564 -25.72 -0.84 -2.03
C GLU A 564 -27.08 -1.46 -2.39
N GLY A 565 -27.54 -2.46 -1.62
CA GLY A 565 -28.89 -3.02 -1.74
C GLY A 565 -29.23 -3.69 -3.09
N GLY A 566 -28.26 -4.27 -3.80
CA GLY A 566 -28.46 -4.83 -5.15
C GLY A 566 -28.38 -3.79 -6.28
N CYS A 567 -28.11 -2.54 -5.93
CA CYS A 567 -27.86 -1.45 -6.85
C CYS A 567 -26.43 -0.94 -6.74
N TYR A 568 -25.96 -0.23 -7.75
CA TYR A 568 -24.75 0.58 -7.67
C TYR A 568 -25.16 2.03 -7.46
N VAL A 569 -24.60 2.71 -6.48
CA VAL A 569 -24.97 4.07 -6.06
C VAL A 569 -23.73 4.96 -6.04
N CYS A 570 -23.76 6.09 -6.74
CA CYS A 570 -22.77 7.14 -6.63
C CYS A 570 -23.11 8.04 -5.44
N ARG A 571 -22.30 7.98 -4.38
CA ARG A 571 -22.47 8.86 -3.21
C ARG A 571 -22.15 10.33 -3.48
N ASN A 572 -21.53 10.64 -4.62
CA ASN A 572 -21.15 12.01 -4.99
C ASN A 572 -22.33 12.82 -5.57
N CYS A 573 -23.20 12.19 -6.36
CA CYS A 573 -24.35 12.86 -6.98
C CYS A 573 -25.71 12.19 -6.71
N GLY A 574 -25.73 11.02 -6.07
CA GLY A 574 -26.94 10.25 -5.78
C GLY A 574 -27.43 9.35 -6.92
N TYR A 575 -26.74 9.31 -8.07
CA TYR A 575 -27.10 8.41 -9.18
C TYR A 575 -27.08 6.96 -8.72
N SER A 576 -28.16 6.21 -8.99
CA SER A 576 -28.25 4.79 -8.69
C SER A 576 -28.66 3.96 -9.91
N LYS A 577 -28.09 2.77 -10.04
CA LYS A 577 -28.43 1.79 -11.08
C LYS A 577 -28.57 0.42 -10.45
N CYS A 578 -29.81 -0.06 -10.36
CA CYS A 578 -30.13 -1.39 -9.87
C CYS A 578 -29.93 -2.44 -10.97
N SER A 579 -29.53 -3.65 -10.59
CA SER A 579 -29.38 -4.78 -11.52
C SER A 579 -30.70 -5.44 -11.82
#